data_AF-A0A2M8EUZ9-F1
#
_entry.id   AF-A0A2M8EUZ9-F1
#
_cell.length_a   1.000
_cell.length_b   1.000
_cell.length_c   1.000
_cell.angle_alpha   90.00
_cell.angle_beta   90.00
_cell.angle_gamma   90.00
#
_symmetry.space_group_name_H-M   'P 1'
#
loop_
_entity.id
_entity.type
_entity.pdbx_description
1 polymer ?
#
loop_
_entity_poly.entity_id
_entity_poly.type
_entity_poly.pdbx_seq_one_letter_code
_entity_poly.pdbx_strand_id
1 'polypeptide(L)'
;MVEFSKAIQEGSMSYLCRLYRVLVLIASLIGILIFFSLGWQMAAAYLFGCLCSAVAGYFGMFVATRANAKVAWAARQGIGEAFPVGFYSGAVMGLSVVGLALIGMSLVYFIFKDPKVVLGFSFGASLLALLAKAGGGIYTKTADISADLVGKMEENLAEDDPRNPGVIADNVGDNVGDVAGMGADIFDSYIASAVAVMILGFELYHSQIEFVVYPLVLGGVGIIASLLGMIFVRISGNDPKRGLNQGTVATTVIFSFLALLSAIFLGIKPVLGVFLPTLAGLLAGIIIGFTSDRFTDIDRPAVQNTAHAAKTGPAVLILEGFSYGLFSIVPSILGICLALVTAWFTAEYFGIAGTYGVSVAAVGLLSITGMIVSADAYGPIVDNAKGCAQAAKESKETIAVCDRLDAAGNTAKAITKGFTIGAAALTVLALFSAYVQITGVAILDL
;
A
#
# COMPACT_ATOMS: atom_id res chain seq x y z
N MET A 1 5.80 -28.00 7.31
CA MET A 1 4.94 -26.90 6.81
C MET A 1 3.89 -26.48 7.82
N VAL A 2 2.86 -27.29 8.10
CA VAL A 2 1.73 -26.87 8.96
C VAL A 2 2.16 -26.47 10.37
N GLU A 3 3.04 -27.22 11.00
CA GLU A 3 3.53 -26.92 12.36
C GLU A 3 4.29 -25.59 12.40
N PHE A 4 5.20 -25.37 11.44
CA PHE A 4 5.95 -24.12 11.31
C PHE A 4 5.03 -22.91 11.04
N SER A 5 4.07 -23.06 10.13
CA SER A 5 3.05 -22.04 9.86
C SER A 5 2.18 -21.72 11.09
N LYS A 6 1.83 -22.72 11.90
CA LYS A 6 1.13 -22.48 13.19
C LYS A 6 1.99 -21.70 14.18
N ALA A 7 3.28 -22.00 14.29
CA ALA A 7 4.20 -21.25 15.15
C ALA A 7 4.29 -19.78 14.73
N ILE A 8 4.36 -19.51 13.42
CA ILE A 8 4.28 -18.14 12.87
C ILE A 8 2.94 -17.50 13.24
N GLN A 9 1.83 -18.21 13.01
CA GLN A 9 0.49 -17.69 13.31
C GLN A 9 0.33 -17.32 14.79
N GLU A 10 0.81 -18.16 15.71
CA GLU A 10 0.78 -17.90 17.15
C GLU A 10 1.66 -16.70 17.53
N GLY A 11 2.87 -16.63 16.97
CA GLY A 11 3.80 -15.51 17.17
C GLY A 11 3.23 -14.17 16.69
N SER A 12 2.72 -14.13 15.45
CA SER A 12 2.12 -12.93 14.86
C SER A 12 0.89 -12.48 15.64
N MET A 13 0.02 -13.41 16.07
CA MET A 13 -1.14 -13.07 16.89
C MET A 13 -0.74 -12.51 18.26
N SER A 14 0.25 -13.13 18.92
CA SER A 14 0.75 -12.69 20.22
C SER A 14 1.31 -11.27 20.14
N TYR A 15 2.14 -11.00 19.12
CA TYR A 15 2.69 -9.67 18.86
C TYR A 15 1.57 -8.65 18.60
N LEU A 16 0.65 -8.94 17.69
CA LEU A 16 -0.39 -7.99 17.30
C LEU A 16 -1.34 -7.69 18.47
N CYS A 17 -1.69 -8.68 19.29
CA CYS A 17 -2.44 -8.47 20.52
C CYS A 17 -1.70 -7.55 21.50
N ARG A 18 -0.38 -7.70 21.66
CA ARG A 18 0.41 -6.85 22.53
C ARG A 18 0.47 -5.41 22.02
N LEU A 19 0.74 -5.24 20.73
CA LEU A 19 0.78 -3.94 20.06
C LEU A 19 -0.58 -3.24 20.21
N TYR A 20 -1.67 -3.89 19.81
CA TYR A 20 -3.01 -3.27 19.80
C TYR A 20 -3.53 -2.94 21.19
N ARG A 21 -3.16 -3.68 22.25
CA ARG A 21 -3.48 -3.28 23.63
C ARG A 21 -2.88 -1.92 23.97
N VAL A 22 -1.65 -1.64 23.55
CA VAL A 22 -1.00 -0.34 23.77
C VAL A 22 -1.65 0.73 22.88
N LEU A 23 -1.90 0.41 21.61
CA LEU A 23 -2.53 1.35 20.68
C LEU A 23 -3.94 1.76 21.11
N VAL A 24 -4.74 0.85 21.66
CA VAL A 24 -6.09 1.17 22.19
C VAL A 24 -6.02 2.17 23.34
N LEU A 25 -5.02 2.05 24.22
CA LEU A 25 -4.83 3.01 25.31
C LEU A 25 -4.51 4.41 24.77
N ILE A 26 -3.55 4.50 23.84
CA ILE A 26 -3.16 5.76 23.21
C ILE A 26 -4.34 6.37 22.44
N ALA A 27 -5.04 5.54 21.65
CA ALA A 27 -6.19 5.95 20.87
C ALA A 27 -7.30 6.49 21.78
N SER A 28 -7.59 5.82 22.90
CA SER A 28 -8.60 6.27 23.86
C SER A 28 -8.24 7.61 24.51
N LEU A 29 -6.98 7.80 24.91
CA LEU A 29 -6.52 9.06 25.51
C LEU A 29 -6.67 10.25 24.55
N ILE A 30 -6.25 10.08 23.30
CA ILE A 30 -6.40 11.10 22.26
C ILE A 30 -7.89 11.30 21.92
N GLY A 31 -8.68 10.22 21.87
CA GLY A 31 -10.12 10.29 21.65
C GLY A 31 -10.85 11.13 22.71
N ILE A 32 -10.47 10.99 23.98
CA ILE A 32 -10.99 11.83 25.08
C ILE A 32 -10.60 13.29 24.88
N LEU A 33 -9.35 13.56 24.49
CA LEU A 33 -8.92 14.93 24.21
C LEU A 33 -9.70 15.56 23.06
N ILE A 34 -9.90 14.82 21.96
CA ILE A 34 -10.71 15.26 20.80
C ILE A 34 -12.16 15.50 21.23
N PHE A 35 -12.73 14.64 22.08
CA PHE A 35 -14.10 14.77 22.55
C PHE A 35 -14.34 16.11 23.26
N PHE A 36 -13.43 16.51 24.15
CA PHE A 36 -13.54 17.76 24.88
C PHE A 36 -13.13 19.01 24.09
N SER A 37 -12.28 18.87 23.07
CA SER A 37 -11.77 20.01 22.29
C SER A 37 -12.52 20.27 20.98
N LEU A 38 -12.81 19.22 20.21
CA LEU A 38 -13.40 19.29 18.86
C LEU A 38 -14.82 18.69 18.78
N GLY A 39 -15.31 18.12 19.88
CA GLY A 39 -16.67 17.59 19.99
C GLY A 39 -16.77 16.07 19.76
N TRP A 40 -17.94 15.54 20.10
CA TRP A 40 -18.18 14.10 20.15
C TRP A 40 -18.21 13.44 18.76
N GLN A 41 -18.66 14.16 17.72
CA GLN A 41 -18.71 13.64 16.36
C GLN A 41 -17.30 13.34 15.82
N MET A 42 -16.37 14.28 16.01
CA MET A 42 -14.97 14.12 15.63
C MET A 42 -14.31 12.98 16.41
N ALA A 43 -14.56 12.89 17.71
CA ALA A 43 -14.01 11.83 18.55
C ALA A 43 -14.54 10.44 18.14
N ALA A 44 -15.83 10.34 17.83
CA ALA A 44 -16.44 9.10 17.36
C ALA A 44 -15.88 8.66 16.00
N ALA A 45 -15.76 9.59 15.04
CA ALA A 45 -15.17 9.32 13.74
C ALA A 45 -13.70 8.88 13.87
N TYR A 46 -12.93 9.55 14.73
CA TYR A 46 -11.55 9.20 15.05
C TYR A 46 -11.40 7.79 15.62
N LEU A 47 -12.17 7.43 16.64
CA LEU A 47 -12.11 6.08 17.22
C LEU A 47 -12.54 5.02 16.20
N PHE A 48 -13.51 5.34 15.34
CA PHE A 48 -13.91 4.46 14.25
C PHE A 48 -12.80 4.28 13.20
N GLY A 49 -12.05 5.33 12.88
CA GLY A 49 -10.86 5.27 12.03
C GLY A 49 -9.77 4.36 12.60
N CYS A 50 -9.48 4.49 13.90
CA CYS A 50 -8.57 3.59 14.60
C CYS A 50 -9.05 2.14 14.53
N LEU A 51 -10.35 1.89 14.74
CA LEU A 51 -10.91 0.54 14.69
C LEU A 51 -10.78 -0.07 13.27
N CYS A 52 -11.17 0.67 12.23
CA CYS A 52 -11.09 0.17 10.86
C CYS A 52 -9.65 -0.10 10.42
N SER A 53 -8.69 0.76 10.78
CA SER A 53 -7.26 0.55 10.52
C SER A 53 -6.73 -0.72 11.20
N ALA A 54 -7.10 -0.94 12.48
CA ALA A 54 -6.73 -2.14 13.22
C ALA A 54 -7.32 -3.42 12.60
N VAL A 55 -8.58 -3.37 12.19
CA VAL A 55 -9.27 -4.50 11.55
C VAL A 55 -8.66 -4.82 10.18
N ALA A 56 -8.29 -3.80 9.40
CA ALA A 56 -7.65 -3.98 8.10
C ALA A 56 -6.28 -4.69 8.23
N GLY A 57 -5.43 -4.23 9.15
CA GLY A 57 -4.14 -4.88 9.44
C GLY A 57 -4.30 -6.31 9.96
N TYR A 58 -5.28 -6.54 10.84
CA TYR A 58 -5.59 -7.87 11.35
C TYR A 58 -6.02 -8.85 10.25
N PHE A 59 -6.93 -8.44 9.35
CA PHE A 59 -7.40 -9.31 8.26
C PHE A 59 -6.27 -9.69 7.31
N GLY A 60 -5.39 -8.74 6.97
CA GLY A 60 -4.20 -9.04 6.17
C GLY A 60 -3.34 -10.13 6.80
N MET A 61 -2.93 -9.93 8.06
CA MET A 61 -2.13 -10.89 8.81
C MET A 61 -2.84 -12.26 8.96
N PHE A 62 -4.14 -12.25 9.24
CA PHE A 62 -4.94 -13.46 9.44
C PHE A 62 -4.95 -14.37 8.20
N VAL A 63 -5.02 -13.77 7.01
CA VAL A 63 -5.00 -14.50 5.74
C VAL A 63 -3.58 -14.92 5.39
N ALA A 64 -2.60 -14.02 5.52
CA ALA A 64 -1.21 -14.29 5.18
C ALA A 64 -0.65 -15.50 5.94
N THR A 65 -0.82 -15.52 7.26
CA THR A 65 -0.39 -16.61 8.15
C THR A 65 -1.06 -17.97 7.85
N ARG A 66 -2.22 -17.99 7.18
CA ARG A 66 -2.92 -19.23 6.76
C ARG A 66 -2.62 -19.63 5.32
N ALA A 67 -2.13 -18.70 4.52
CA ALA A 67 -1.83 -18.90 3.11
C ALA A 67 -0.41 -19.43 2.92
N ASN A 68 0.56 -19.01 3.74
CA ASN A 68 1.98 -19.36 3.60
C ASN A 68 2.24 -20.87 3.39
N ALA A 69 1.73 -21.75 4.25
CA ALA A 69 1.90 -23.19 4.11
C ALA A 69 1.17 -23.77 2.88
N LYS A 70 0.07 -23.14 2.43
CA LYS A 70 -0.66 -23.57 1.24
C LYS A 70 0.11 -23.24 -0.04
N VAL A 71 0.74 -22.06 -0.08
CA VAL A 71 1.64 -21.68 -1.16
C VAL A 71 2.85 -22.61 -1.20
N ALA A 72 3.47 -22.88 -0.05
CA ALA A 72 4.60 -23.81 0.05
C ALA A 72 4.23 -25.22 -0.45
N TRP A 73 3.02 -25.69 -0.12
CA TRP A 73 2.51 -26.95 -0.62
C TRP A 73 2.29 -26.95 -2.14
N ALA A 74 1.68 -25.88 -2.67
CA ALA A 74 1.42 -25.73 -4.10
C ALA A 74 2.72 -25.60 -4.91
N ALA A 75 3.80 -25.06 -4.32
CA ALA A 75 5.11 -24.93 -4.97
C ALA A 75 5.70 -26.28 -5.42
N ARG A 76 5.29 -27.40 -4.81
CA ARG A 76 5.66 -28.76 -5.26
C ARG A 76 5.17 -29.07 -6.68
N GLN A 77 4.08 -28.45 -7.11
CA GLN A 77 3.50 -28.60 -8.44
C GLN A 77 3.99 -27.52 -9.43
N GLY A 78 4.87 -26.64 -8.96
CA GLY A 78 5.46 -25.57 -9.75
C GLY A 78 4.79 -24.22 -9.59
N ILE A 79 5.35 -23.24 -10.30
CA ILE A 79 5.01 -21.83 -10.15
C ILE A 79 3.58 -21.50 -10.56
N GLY A 80 3.03 -22.23 -11.53
CA GLY A 80 1.67 -22.05 -12.04
C GLY A 80 0.58 -22.31 -11.00
N GLU A 81 0.82 -23.24 -10.09
CA GLU A 81 -0.12 -23.58 -9.00
C GLU A 81 0.13 -22.73 -7.74
N ALA A 82 1.39 -22.43 -7.44
CA ALA A 82 1.75 -21.67 -6.24
C ALA A 82 1.38 -20.18 -6.33
N PHE A 83 1.59 -19.56 -7.48
CA PHE A 83 1.35 -18.13 -7.66
C PHE A 83 -0.11 -17.71 -7.46
N PRO A 84 -1.13 -18.37 -8.05
CA PRO A 84 -2.53 -17.99 -7.81
C PRO A 84 -2.90 -18.08 -6.32
N VAL A 85 -2.41 -19.10 -5.61
CA VAL A 85 -2.67 -19.25 -4.17
C VAL A 85 -2.09 -18.06 -3.40
N GLY A 86 -0.85 -17.65 -3.69
CA GLY A 86 -0.23 -16.48 -3.08
C GLY A 86 -0.95 -15.19 -3.45
N PHE A 87 -1.21 -14.97 -4.74
CA PHE A 87 -1.77 -13.72 -5.25
C PHE A 87 -3.19 -13.49 -4.76
N TYR A 88 -4.07 -14.50 -4.85
CA TYR A 88 -5.44 -14.36 -4.36
C TYR A 88 -5.52 -14.27 -2.84
N SER A 89 -4.55 -14.82 -2.10
CA SER A 89 -4.44 -14.58 -0.66
C SER A 89 -4.07 -13.13 -0.35
N GLY A 90 -3.12 -12.55 -1.12
CA GLY A 90 -2.82 -11.12 -1.07
C GLY A 90 -4.01 -10.24 -1.47
N ALA A 91 -4.82 -10.69 -2.44
CA ALA A 91 -6.01 -9.97 -2.88
C ALA A 91 -7.06 -9.78 -1.79
N VAL A 92 -7.20 -10.75 -0.87
CA VAL A 92 -8.10 -10.59 0.29
C VAL A 92 -7.65 -9.41 1.15
N MET A 93 -6.35 -9.25 1.38
CA MET A 93 -5.83 -8.08 2.12
C MET A 93 -6.07 -6.79 1.35
N GLY A 94 -5.66 -6.72 0.08
CA GLY A 94 -5.77 -5.51 -0.73
C GLY A 94 -7.20 -5.00 -0.80
N LEU A 95 -8.16 -5.88 -1.09
CA LEU A 95 -9.59 -5.54 -1.15
C LEU A 95 -10.19 -5.21 0.21
N SER A 96 -9.75 -5.86 1.28
CA SER A 96 -10.21 -5.55 2.64
C SER A 96 -9.75 -4.16 3.09
N VAL A 97 -8.50 -3.78 2.80
CA VAL A 97 -7.94 -2.46 3.13
C VAL A 97 -8.74 -1.35 2.44
N VAL A 98 -8.85 -1.39 1.11
CA VAL A 98 -9.58 -0.34 0.37
C VAL A 98 -11.08 -0.38 0.64
N GLY A 99 -11.66 -1.57 0.82
CA GLY A 99 -13.09 -1.73 1.11
C GLY A 99 -13.47 -1.18 2.48
N LEU A 100 -12.70 -1.49 3.54
CA LEU A 100 -12.94 -0.95 4.87
C LEU A 100 -12.71 0.57 4.91
N ALA A 101 -11.72 1.08 4.19
CA ALA A 101 -11.46 2.51 4.11
C ALA A 101 -12.64 3.24 3.46
N LEU A 102 -13.11 2.75 2.32
CA LEU A 102 -14.22 3.34 1.58
C LEU A 102 -15.54 3.25 2.35
N ILE A 103 -15.87 2.08 2.92
CA ILE A 103 -17.06 1.90 3.74
C ILE A 103 -16.99 2.81 4.97
N GLY A 104 -15.83 2.88 5.63
CA GLY A 104 -15.62 3.69 6.81
C GLY A 104 -15.85 5.18 6.56
N MET A 105 -15.17 5.74 5.55
CA MET A 105 -15.37 7.14 5.14
C MET A 105 -16.81 7.41 4.71
N SER A 106 -17.38 6.52 3.89
CA SER A 106 -18.75 6.68 3.38
C SER A 106 -19.77 6.64 4.50
N LEU A 107 -19.60 5.78 5.50
CA LEU A 107 -20.50 5.68 6.65
C LEU A 107 -20.44 6.93 7.52
N VAL A 108 -19.24 7.41 7.84
CA VAL A 108 -19.05 8.64 8.63
C VAL A 108 -19.69 9.83 7.89
N TYR A 109 -19.39 9.98 6.60
CA TYR A 109 -19.99 11.04 5.79
C TYR A 109 -21.52 10.87 5.67
N PHE A 110 -22.02 9.63 5.53
CA PHE A 110 -23.44 9.38 5.40
C PHE A 110 -24.23 9.79 6.64
N ILE A 111 -23.68 9.55 7.84
CA ILE A 111 -24.31 9.88 9.13
C ILE A 111 -24.24 11.37 9.42
N PHE A 112 -23.05 11.97 9.29
CA PHE A 112 -22.82 13.35 9.75
C PHE A 112 -22.97 14.40 8.64
N LYS A 113 -22.93 14.00 7.36
CA LYS A 113 -23.01 14.88 6.18
C LYS A 113 -21.98 16.02 6.14
N ASP A 114 -20.90 15.88 6.90
CA ASP A 114 -19.83 16.88 7.00
C ASP A 114 -18.47 16.21 6.74
N PRO A 115 -17.74 16.60 5.68
CA PRO A 115 -16.42 16.04 5.38
C PRO A 115 -15.38 16.40 6.45
N LYS A 116 -15.58 17.45 7.26
CA LYS A 116 -14.72 17.77 8.40
C LYS A 116 -14.79 16.67 9.45
N VAL A 117 -15.93 16.01 9.63
CA VAL A 117 -16.04 14.85 10.54
C VAL A 117 -15.27 13.64 10.02
N VAL A 118 -15.21 13.46 8.69
CA VAL A 118 -14.41 12.41 8.04
C VAL A 118 -12.91 12.65 8.26
N LEU A 119 -12.46 13.89 8.46
CA LEU A 119 -11.08 14.18 8.89
C LEU A 119 -10.74 13.54 10.23
N GLY A 120 -11.69 13.45 11.16
CA GLY A 120 -11.51 12.69 12.40
C GLY A 120 -11.17 11.23 12.12
N PHE A 121 -11.93 10.58 11.22
CA PHE A 121 -11.68 9.21 10.78
C PHE A 121 -10.31 9.05 10.12
N SER A 122 -9.92 9.98 9.25
CA SER A 122 -8.57 10.05 8.68
C SER A 122 -7.51 10.10 9.75
N PHE A 123 -7.63 11.02 10.72
CA PHE A 123 -6.64 11.19 11.78
C PHE A 123 -6.48 9.92 12.64
N GLY A 124 -7.59 9.24 12.94
CA GLY A 124 -7.57 7.98 13.68
C GLY A 124 -6.87 6.86 12.92
N ALA A 125 -7.08 6.79 11.61
CA ALA A 125 -6.40 5.86 10.72
C ALA A 125 -4.89 6.12 10.70
N SER A 126 -4.46 7.38 10.51
CA SER A 126 -3.04 7.77 10.43
C SER A 126 -2.28 7.47 11.72
N LEU A 127 -2.85 7.82 12.88
CA LEU A 127 -2.19 7.57 14.16
C LEU A 127 -1.91 6.08 14.38
N LEU A 128 -2.92 5.25 14.11
CA LEU A 128 -2.77 3.81 14.30
C LEU A 128 -1.78 3.22 13.29
N ALA A 129 -1.86 3.65 12.03
CA ALA A 129 -0.96 3.22 10.97
C ALA A 129 0.50 3.54 11.26
N LEU A 130 0.79 4.78 11.71
CA LEU A 130 2.13 5.21 12.08
C LEU A 130 2.75 4.29 13.13
N LEU A 131 2.04 4.04 14.22
CA LEU A 131 2.55 3.24 15.34
C LEU A 131 2.62 1.75 14.98
N ALA A 132 1.66 1.23 14.20
CA ALA A 132 1.66 -0.15 13.76
C ALA A 132 2.82 -0.44 12.79
N LYS A 133 3.05 0.45 11.81
CA LYS A 133 4.15 0.35 10.86
C LYS A 133 5.51 0.48 11.55
N ALA A 134 5.67 1.45 12.45
CA ALA A 134 6.90 1.62 13.19
C ALA A 134 7.20 0.40 14.08
N GLY A 135 6.21 -0.04 14.86
CA GLY A 135 6.35 -1.20 15.74
C GLY A 135 6.66 -2.48 14.96
N GLY A 136 5.86 -2.79 13.94
CA GLY A 136 6.02 -3.99 13.13
C GLY A 136 7.33 -3.98 12.35
N GLY A 137 7.71 -2.82 11.80
CA GLY A 137 8.96 -2.59 11.09
C GLY A 137 10.20 -2.82 11.96
N ILE A 138 10.20 -2.34 13.20
CA ILE A 138 11.28 -2.59 14.16
C ILE A 138 11.39 -4.09 14.46
N TYR A 139 10.25 -4.77 14.67
CA TYR A 139 10.24 -6.20 14.96
C TYR A 139 10.82 -7.02 13.80
N THR A 140 10.30 -6.85 12.58
CA THR A 140 10.77 -7.60 11.39
C THR A 140 12.24 -7.34 11.11
N LYS A 141 12.67 -6.08 11.01
CA LYS A 141 14.05 -5.78 10.60
C LYS A 141 15.10 -6.12 11.65
N THR A 142 14.73 -6.14 12.93
CA THR A 142 15.63 -6.66 13.96
C THR A 142 15.77 -8.17 13.84
N ALA A 143 14.69 -8.91 13.59
CA ALA A 143 14.72 -10.36 13.45
C ALA A 143 15.45 -10.81 12.18
N ASP A 144 15.10 -10.24 11.03
CA ASP A 144 15.68 -10.43 9.69
C ASP A 144 17.21 -10.27 9.73
N ILE A 145 17.71 -9.08 10.11
CA ILE A 145 19.15 -8.80 10.18
C ILE A 145 19.89 -9.75 11.14
N SER A 146 19.28 -10.06 12.29
CA SER A 146 19.93 -10.93 13.29
C SER A 146 19.99 -12.38 12.82
N ALA A 147 18.91 -12.89 12.22
CA ALA A 147 18.82 -14.25 11.70
C ALA A 147 19.80 -14.44 10.54
N ASP A 148 19.85 -13.49 9.62
CA ASP A 148 20.68 -13.56 8.43
C ASP A 148 22.17 -13.43 8.71
N LEU A 149 22.58 -12.47 9.55
CA LEU A 149 24.00 -12.28 9.85
C LEU A 149 24.58 -13.52 10.53
N VAL A 150 23.96 -13.99 11.62
CA VAL A 150 24.48 -15.15 12.35
C VAL A 150 24.31 -16.43 11.53
N GLY A 151 23.13 -16.63 10.94
CA GLY A 151 22.83 -17.84 10.17
C GLY A 151 23.70 -17.98 8.93
N LYS A 152 23.66 -16.99 8.02
CA LYS A 152 24.32 -17.08 6.71
C LYS A 152 25.81 -16.79 6.80
N MET A 153 26.23 -15.79 7.56
CA MET A 153 27.61 -15.29 7.53
C MET A 153 28.53 -15.97 8.55
N GLU A 154 28.02 -16.28 9.75
CA GLU A 154 28.84 -16.87 10.83
C GLU A 154 28.74 -18.41 10.83
N GLU A 155 27.53 -18.95 10.74
CA GLU A 155 27.26 -20.38 10.91
C GLU A 155 27.11 -21.16 9.57
N ASN A 156 27.19 -20.47 8.42
CA ASN A 156 27.02 -21.05 7.07
C ASN A 156 25.74 -21.90 6.92
N LEU A 157 24.67 -21.50 7.60
CA LEU A 157 23.35 -22.07 7.45
C LEU A 157 22.68 -21.53 6.19
N ALA A 158 21.76 -22.32 5.64
CA ALA A 158 20.85 -21.80 4.62
C ALA A 158 19.94 -20.72 5.23
N GLU A 159 19.44 -19.82 4.39
CA GLU A 159 18.32 -18.94 4.74
C GLU A 159 17.13 -19.76 5.25
N ASP A 160 16.43 -19.26 6.26
CA ASP A 160 15.31 -19.95 6.93
C ASP A 160 15.62 -21.35 7.47
N ASP A 161 16.89 -21.67 7.75
CA ASP A 161 17.23 -22.97 8.32
C ASP A 161 16.59 -23.13 9.71
N PRO A 162 15.84 -24.23 9.98
CA PRO A 162 15.12 -24.42 11.24
C PRO A 162 16.04 -24.54 12.47
N ARG A 163 17.35 -24.69 12.29
CA ARG A 163 18.33 -24.65 13.38
C ARG A 163 18.59 -23.24 13.89
N ASN A 164 18.32 -22.22 13.09
CA ASN A 164 18.49 -20.83 13.47
C ASN A 164 17.27 -20.35 14.27
N PRO A 165 17.43 -19.98 15.56
CA PRO A 165 16.32 -19.58 16.40
C PRO A 165 15.66 -18.27 15.97
N GLY A 166 16.34 -17.45 15.15
CA GLY A 166 15.80 -16.19 14.63
C GLY A 166 14.72 -16.35 13.57
N VAL A 167 14.66 -17.51 12.89
CA VAL A 167 13.82 -17.73 11.70
C VAL A 167 12.32 -17.60 11.99
N ILE A 168 11.85 -18.06 13.15
CA ILE A 168 10.45 -17.88 13.53
C ILE A 168 10.13 -16.39 13.74
N ALA A 169 11.02 -15.65 14.40
CA ALA A 169 10.80 -14.22 14.64
C ALA A 169 10.82 -13.42 13.33
N ASP A 170 11.69 -13.81 12.40
CA ASP A 170 11.78 -13.21 11.07
C ASP A 170 10.48 -13.39 10.28
N ASN A 171 10.04 -14.64 10.13
CA ASN A 171 8.79 -14.98 9.43
C ASN A 171 7.55 -14.38 10.13
N VAL A 172 7.54 -14.28 11.47
CA VAL A 172 6.51 -13.54 12.22
C VAL A 172 6.55 -12.06 11.86
N GLY A 173 7.75 -11.50 11.74
CA GLY A 173 8.06 -10.15 11.31
C GLY A 173 7.39 -9.77 10.00
N ASP A 174 7.50 -10.60 8.97
CA ASP A 174 6.87 -10.33 7.67
C ASP A 174 5.37 -10.12 7.79
N ASN A 175 4.70 -10.88 8.66
CA ASN A 175 3.26 -10.76 8.86
C ASN A 175 2.87 -9.53 9.68
N VAL A 176 3.67 -9.13 10.68
CA VAL A 176 3.32 -8.01 11.56
C VAL A 176 3.79 -6.66 11.03
N GLY A 177 4.90 -6.64 10.29
CA GLY A 177 5.46 -5.46 9.63
C GLY A 177 4.96 -5.33 8.20
N ASP A 178 5.40 -6.24 7.33
CA ASP A 178 5.19 -6.12 5.88
C ASP A 178 3.76 -6.41 5.43
N VAL A 179 2.95 -7.10 6.25
CA VAL A 179 1.51 -7.30 6.00
C VAL A 179 0.66 -6.34 6.83
N ALA A 180 0.62 -6.50 8.16
CA ALA A 180 -0.28 -5.71 9.01
C ALA A 180 0.08 -4.20 9.01
N GLY A 181 1.37 -3.88 9.18
CA GLY A 181 1.86 -2.50 9.19
C GLY A 181 1.67 -1.82 7.83
N MET A 182 2.01 -2.51 6.74
CA MET A 182 1.84 -1.99 5.38
C MET A 182 0.38 -1.81 4.98
N GLY A 183 -0.51 -2.73 5.38
CA GLY A 183 -1.95 -2.59 5.20
C GLY A 183 -2.50 -1.32 5.86
N ALA A 184 -2.05 -1.03 7.09
CA ALA A 184 -2.45 0.17 7.82
C ALA A 184 -1.90 1.46 7.17
N ASP A 185 -0.67 1.44 6.68
CA ASP A 185 -0.02 2.56 5.98
C ASP A 185 -0.74 2.98 4.70
N ILE A 186 -1.12 1.99 3.90
CA ILE A 186 -1.89 2.24 2.68
C ILE A 186 -3.31 2.67 3.01
N PHE A 187 -3.93 2.06 4.03
CA PHE A 187 -5.25 2.46 4.54
C PHE A 187 -5.27 3.96 4.87
N ASP A 188 -4.26 4.44 5.59
CA ASP A 188 -4.07 5.86 5.91
C ASP A 188 -3.95 6.72 4.65
N SER A 189 -2.99 6.40 3.77
CA SER A 189 -2.73 7.19 2.54
C SER A 189 -3.97 7.29 1.65
N TYR A 190 -4.74 6.21 1.55
CA TYR A 190 -5.98 6.15 0.79
C TYR A 190 -7.07 7.05 1.38
N ILE A 191 -7.22 7.07 2.71
CA ILE A 191 -8.21 7.92 3.39
C ILE A 191 -7.79 9.38 3.34
N ALA A 192 -6.54 9.69 3.65
CA ALA A 192 -6.02 11.06 3.70
C ALA A 192 -6.19 11.78 2.35
N SER A 193 -5.89 11.09 1.24
CA SER A 193 -6.07 11.64 -0.11
C SER A 193 -7.54 11.90 -0.43
N ALA A 194 -8.44 10.95 -0.10
CA ALA A 194 -9.87 11.12 -0.32
C ALA A 194 -10.45 12.27 0.50
N VAL A 195 -10.15 12.32 1.81
CA VAL A 195 -10.63 13.37 2.72
C VAL A 195 -10.16 14.76 2.28
N ALA A 196 -8.92 14.91 1.81
CA ALA A 196 -8.43 16.18 1.30
C ALA A 196 -9.30 16.71 0.14
N VAL A 197 -9.66 15.82 -0.80
CA VAL A 197 -10.57 16.16 -1.90
C VAL A 197 -11.98 16.47 -1.38
N MET A 198 -12.50 15.69 -0.43
CA MET A 198 -13.83 15.94 0.15
C MET A 198 -13.93 17.32 0.79
N ILE A 199 -12.91 17.72 1.57
CA ILE A 199 -12.85 19.03 2.23
C ILE A 199 -12.77 20.16 1.19
N LEU A 200 -11.86 20.05 0.22
CA LEU A 200 -11.74 21.08 -0.82
C LEU A 200 -12.99 21.16 -1.69
N GLY A 201 -13.62 20.03 -2.00
CA GLY A 201 -14.90 19.98 -2.69
C GLY A 201 -15.99 20.75 -1.94
N PHE A 202 -16.01 20.63 -0.61
CA PHE A 202 -16.98 21.31 0.23
C PHE A 202 -16.72 22.82 0.33
N GLU A 203 -15.48 23.21 0.61
CA GLU A 203 -15.08 24.62 0.81
C GLU A 203 -15.11 25.43 -0.49
N LEU A 204 -14.65 24.87 -1.61
CA LEU A 204 -14.53 25.61 -2.88
C LEU A 204 -15.84 25.62 -3.69
N TYR A 205 -16.63 24.55 -3.61
CA TYR A 205 -17.83 24.37 -4.44
C TYR A 205 -19.15 24.48 -3.67
N HIS A 206 -19.14 25.13 -2.50
CA HIS A 206 -20.33 25.54 -1.75
C HIS A 206 -21.29 24.37 -1.49
N SER A 207 -20.78 23.23 -1.00
CA SER A 207 -21.57 22.02 -0.73
C SER A 207 -22.22 21.35 -1.94
N GLN A 208 -21.75 21.61 -3.16
CA GLN A 208 -22.09 20.76 -4.31
C GLN A 208 -21.63 19.33 -4.02
N ILE A 209 -22.60 18.46 -3.79
CA ILE A 209 -22.36 17.13 -3.26
C ILE A 209 -21.48 16.31 -4.20
N GLU A 210 -21.57 16.56 -5.51
CA GLU A 210 -20.84 15.86 -6.55
C GLU A 210 -19.33 15.96 -6.34
N PHE A 211 -18.80 17.14 -6.00
CA PHE A 211 -17.38 17.37 -5.73
C PHE A 211 -16.94 16.76 -4.39
N VAL A 212 -17.83 16.74 -3.39
CA VAL A 212 -17.53 16.14 -2.09
C VAL A 212 -17.47 14.62 -2.19
N VAL A 213 -18.40 13.98 -2.92
CA VAL A 213 -18.46 12.51 -2.99
C VAL A 213 -17.59 11.92 -4.10
N TYR A 214 -17.12 12.73 -5.06
CA TYR A 214 -16.28 12.28 -6.17
C TYR A 214 -15.11 11.36 -5.75
N PRO A 215 -14.28 11.68 -4.73
CA PRO A 215 -13.19 10.79 -4.32
C PRO A 215 -13.67 9.43 -3.80
N LEU A 216 -14.84 9.37 -3.15
CA LEU A 216 -15.44 8.10 -2.71
C LEU A 216 -15.92 7.28 -3.91
N VAL A 217 -16.49 7.93 -4.92
CA VAL A 217 -16.91 7.25 -6.16
C VAL A 217 -15.71 6.74 -6.94
N LEU A 218 -14.64 7.54 -7.06
CA LEU A 218 -13.36 7.08 -7.64
C LEU A 218 -12.81 5.87 -6.89
N GLY A 219 -12.90 5.86 -5.57
CA GLY A 219 -12.54 4.71 -4.75
C GLY A 219 -13.37 3.47 -5.07
N GLY A 220 -14.69 3.62 -5.17
CA GLY A 220 -15.61 2.53 -5.51
C GLY A 220 -15.36 1.95 -6.90
N VAL A 221 -15.20 2.79 -7.92
CA VAL A 221 -14.87 2.30 -9.27
C VAL A 221 -13.46 1.73 -9.36
N GLY A 222 -12.54 2.20 -8.52
CA GLY A 222 -11.19 1.63 -8.35
C GLY A 222 -11.22 0.19 -7.81
N ILE A 223 -12.11 -0.12 -6.86
CA ILE A 223 -12.33 -1.48 -6.37
C ILE A 223 -12.88 -2.38 -7.50
N ILE A 224 -13.88 -1.89 -8.25
CA ILE A 224 -14.45 -2.64 -9.39
C ILE A 224 -13.38 -2.89 -10.46
N ALA A 225 -12.60 -1.87 -10.80
CA ALA A 225 -11.51 -1.99 -11.75
C ALA A 225 -10.45 -3.01 -11.28
N SER A 226 -10.11 -3.01 -9.99
CA SER A 226 -9.17 -3.96 -9.40
C SER A 226 -9.69 -5.40 -9.49
N LEU A 227 -10.97 -5.63 -9.16
CA LEU A 227 -11.60 -6.95 -9.26
C LEU A 227 -11.60 -7.48 -10.71
N LEU A 228 -11.92 -6.64 -11.68
CA LEU A 228 -11.90 -7.02 -13.09
C LEU A 228 -10.46 -7.21 -13.60
N GLY A 229 -9.53 -6.36 -13.17
CA GLY A 229 -8.11 -6.45 -13.52
C GLY A 229 -7.43 -7.72 -13.00
N MET A 230 -7.83 -8.20 -11.81
CA MET A 230 -7.34 -9.46 -11.24
C MET A 230 -7.61 -10.69 -12.11
N ILE A 231 -8.63 -10.67 -12.98
CA ILE A 231 -8.92 -11.77 -13.93
C ILE A 231 -7.80 -11.93 -14.98
N PHE A 232 -7.08 -10.84 -15.25
CA PHE A 232 -5.95 -10.78 -16.18
C PHE A 232 -4.61 -11.12 -15.51
N VAL A 233 -4.59 -11.32 -14.19
CA VAL A 233 -3.40 -11.79 -13.47
C VAL A 233 -3.23 -13.28 -13.72
N ARG A 234 -2.56 -13.61 -14.82
CA ARG A 234 -2.29 -14.98 -15.24
C ARG A 234 -0.80 -15.17 -15.41
N ILE A 235 -0.30 -16.32 -14.97
CA ILE A 235 1.07 -16.72 -15.29
C ILE A 235 1.15 -17.06 -16.78
N SER A 236 2.07 -16.38 -17.47
CA SER A 236 2.51 -16.74 -18.81
C SER A 236 3.99 -17.15 -18.75
N GLY A 237 4.26 -18.45 -18.69
CA GLY A 237 5.62 -19.01 -18.56
C GLY A 237 6.10 -19.10 -17.10
N ASN A 238 7.38 -18.80 -16.84
CA ASN A 238 7.99 -18.88 -15.50
C ASN A 238 8.22 -17.50 -14.85
N ASP A 239 7.43 -16.49 -15.22
CA ASP A 239 7.63 -15.11 -14.75
C ASP A 239 6.37 -14.55 -14.05
N PRO A 240 6.29 -14.64 -12.71
CA PRO A 240 5.19 -14.09 -11.92
C PRO A 240 4.97 -12.59 -12.14
N LYS A 241 6.06 -11.84 -12.39
CA LYS A 241 6.02 -10.38 -12.55
C LYS A 241 5.20 -9.96 -13.76
N ARG A 242 5.31 -10.69 -14.86
CA ARG A 242 4.49 -10.43 -16.06
C ARG A 242 3.00 -10.54 -15.75
N GLY A 243 2.60 -11.53 -14.96
CA GLY A 243 1.21 -11.67 -14.52
C GLY A 243 0.75 -10.50 -13.66
N LEU A 244 1.55 -10.08 -12.69
CA LEU A 244 1.26 -8.92 -11.84
C LEU A 244 1.15 -7.63 -12.67
N ASN A 245 2.11 -7.39 -13.57
CA ASN A 245 2.14 -6.20 -14.43
C ASN A 245 0.95 -6.17 -15.41
N GLN A 246 0.58 -7.32 -16.00
CA GLN A 246 -0.60 -7.43 -16.86
C GLN A 246 -1.88 -7.08 -16.11
N GLY A 247 -2.06 -7.59 -14.90
CA GLY A 247 -3.20 -7.25 -14.05
C GLY A 247 -3.26 -5.76 -13.70
N THR A 248 -2.11 -5.17 -13.34
CA THR A 248 -2.00 -3.74 -13.04
C THR A 248 -2.36 -2.88 -14.25
N VAL A 249 -1.81 -3.18 -15.43
CA VAL A 249 -2.12 -2.44 -16.67
C VAL A 249 -3.60 -2.59 -17.04
N ALA A 250 -4.17 -3.79 -16.95
CA ALA A 250 -5.60 -4.01 -17.18
C ALA A 250 -6.45 -3.18 -16.19
N THR A 251 -6.08 -3.17 -14.91
CA THR A 251 -6.75 -2.39 -13.87
C THR A 251 -6.73 -0.89 -14.21
N THR A 252 -5.58 -0.35 -14.61
CA THR A 252 -5.41 1.06 -15.01
C THR A 252 -6.30 1.45 -16.18
N VAL A 253 -6.36 0.61 -17.23
CA VAL A 253 -7.18 0.89 -18.42
C VAL A 253 -8.66 0.85 -18.06
N ILE A 254 -9.09 -0.18 -17.32
CA ILE A 254 -10.47 -0.33 -16.87
C ILE A 254 -10.86 0.84 -15.96
N PHE A 255 -10.01 1.19 -15.00
CA PHE A 255 -10.24 2.33 -14.10
C PHE A 255 -10.37 3.64 -14.87
N SER A 256 -9.50 3.91 -15.85
CA SER A 256 -9.57 5.14 -16.65
C SER A 256 -10.92 5.28 -17.35
N PHE A 257 -11.45 4.19 -17.92
CA PHE A 257 -12.77 4.19 -18.53
C PHE A 257 -13.89 4.39 -17.51
N LEU A 258 -13.86 3.68 -16.39
CA LEU A 258 -14.87 3.80 -15.34
C LEU A 258 -14.84 5.16 -14.63
N ALA A 259 -13.67 5.77 -14.46
CA ALA A 259 -13.50 7.10 -13.89
C ALA A 259 -14.21 8.16 -14.76
N LEU A 260 -14.01 8.11 -16.08
CA LEU A 260 -14.71 8.99 -17.02
C LEU A 260 -16.24 8.82 -16.93
N LEU A 261 -16.71 7.57 -16.97
CA LEU A 261 -18.15 7.29 -16.84
C LEU A 261 -18.70 7.80 -15.52
N SER A 262 -17.97 7.59 -14.42
CA SER A 262 -18.41 8.00 -13.08
C SER A 262 -18.57 9.51 -12.99
N ALA A 263 -17.62 10.29 -13.53
CA ALA A 263 -17.72 11.75 -13.57
C ALA A 263 -18.92 12.24 -14.39
N ILE A 264 -19.25 11.55 -15.50
CA ILE A 264 -20.45 11.84 -16.30
C ILE A 264 -21.72 11.53 -15.51
N PHE A 265 -21.82 10.35 -14.88
CA PHE A 265 -23.00 9.93 -14.13
C PHE A 265 -23.25 10.76 -12.86
N LEU A 266 -22.19 11.23 -12.20
CA LEU A 266 -22.27 12.18 -11.10
C LEU A 266 -22.76 13.57 -11.55
N GLY A 267 -22.67 13.89 -12.83
CA GLY A 267 -23.12 15.18 -13.37
C GLY A 267 -22.13 16.33 -13.13
N ILE A 268 -20.86 16.05 -12.84
CA ILE A 268 -19.83 17.07 -12.64
C ILE A 268 -19.63 17.84 -13.96
N LYS A 269 -19.77 19.16 -13.92
CA LYS A 269 -19.58 20.03 -15.09
C LYS A 269 -18.47 21.04 -14.84
N PRO A 270 -17.46 21.12 -15.73
CA PRO A 270 -17.17 20.21 -16.84
C PRO A 270 -16.45 18.92 -16.41
N VAL A 271 -16.85 17.79 -17.02
CA VAL A 271 -16.31 16.44 -16.74
C VAL A 271 -14.79 16.36 -16.92
N LEU A 272 -14.25 16.99 -17.97
CA LEU A 272 -12.82 16.95 -18.27
C LEU A 272 -11.96 17.63 -17.20
N GLY A 273 -12.52 18.60 -16.47
CA GLY A 273 -11.80 19.31 -15.41
C GLY A 273 -11.49 18.44 -14.19
N VAL A 274 -12.21 17.32 -13.99
CA VAL A 274 -11.90 16.35 -12.92
C VAL A 274 -11.28 15.07 -13.48
N PHE A 275 -11.64 14.69 -14.71
CA PHE A 275 -11.13 13.47 -15.34
C PHE A 275 -9.64 13.57 -15.70
N LEU A 276 -9.20 14.69 -16.31
CA LEU A 276 -7.79 14.85 -16.70
C LEU A 276 -6.85 14.90 -15.48
N PRO A 277 -7.19 15.58 -14.36
CA PRO A 277 -6.41 15.45 -13.14
C PRO A 277 -6.37 14.03 -12.57
N THR A 278 -7.50 13.30 -12.57
CA THR A 278 -7.52 11.89 -12.17
C THR A 278 -6.55 11.06 -13.03
N LEU A 279 -6.55 11.27 -14.35
CA LEU A 279 -5.66 10.58 -15.29
C LEU A 279 -4.19 10.97 -15.07
N ALA A 280 -3.91 12.25 -14.81
CA ALA A 280 -2.55 12.71 -14.50
C ALA A 280 -1.97 11.99 -13.27
N GLY A 281 -2.75 11.85 -12.21
CA GLY A 281 -2.39 11.07 -11.02
C GLY A 281 -2.15 9.59 -11.32
N LEU A 282 -3.05 8.98 -12.07
CA LEU A 282 -2.92 7.58 -12.49
C LEU A 282 -1.64 7.36 -13.31
N LEU A 283 -1.33 8.25 -14.25
CA LEU A 283 -0.10 8.20 -15.05
C LEU A 283 1.16 8.37 -14.21
N ALA A 284 1.16 9.24 -13.19
CA ALA A 284 2.26 9.31 -12.23
C ALA A 284 2.47 7.99 -11.49
N GLY A 285 1.38 7.32 -11.07
CA GLY A 285 1.45 5.98 -10.49
C GLY A 285 2.11 4.97 -11.44
N ILE A 286 1.76 4.99 -12.73
CA ILE A 286 2.39 4.13 -13.75
C ILE A 286 3.90 4.41 -13.87
N ILE A 287 4.30 5.69 -13.93
CA ILE A 287 5.71 6.08 -14.01
C ILE A 287 6.46 5.56 -12.78
N ILE A 288 5.91 5.74 -11.58
CA ILE A 288 6.49 5.25 -10.33
C ILE A 288 6.63 3.72 -10.37
N GLY A 289 5.59 3.01 -10.78
CA GLY A 289 5.61 1.54 -10.85
C GLY A 289 6.68 1.00 -11.79
N PHE A 290 6.77 1.53 -13.01
CA PHE A 290 7.82 1.11 -13.97
C PHE A 290 9.22 1.53 -13.52
N THR A 291 9.33 2.66 -12.82
CA THR A 291 10.62 3.11 -12.26
C THR A 291 11.07 2.16 -11.16
N SER A 292 10.21 1.85 -10.19
CA SER A 292 10.50 0.86 -9.15
C SER A 292 10.91 -0.48 -9.76
N ASP A 293 10.12 -1.04 -10.69
CA ASP A 293 10.46 -2.28 -11.43
C ASP A 293 11.87 -2.21 -12.05
N ARG A 294 12.19 -1.11 -12.74
CA ARG A 294 13.47 -0.95 -13.44
C ARG A 294 14.69 -0.99 -12.52
N PHE A 295 14.54 -0.58 -11.26
CA PHE A 295 15.61 -0.46 -10.28
C PHE A 295 15.63 -1.58 -9.23
N THR A 296 14.54 -2.33 -9.06
CA THR A 296 14.46 -3.40 -8.04
C THR A 296 14.29 -4.81 -8.60
N ASP A 297 13.98 -4.96 -9.88
CA ASP A 297 13.88 -6.27 -10.50
C ASP A 297 15.26 -6.90 -10.73
N ILE A 298 15.44 -8.13 -10.25
CA ILE A 298 16.62 -8.97 -10.43
C ILE A 298 17.00 -9.18 -11.90
N ASP A 299 16.07 -9.12 -12.84
CA ASP A 299 16.34 -9.31 -14.26
C ASP A 299 16.78 -8.00 -14.96
N ARG A 300 16.90 -6.87 -14.23
CA ARG A 300 17.25 -5.56 -14.78
C ARG A 300 18.71 -5.18 -14.52
N PRO A 301 19.31 -4.33 -15.39
CA PRO A 301 20.70 -3.92 -15.26
C PRO A 301 21.09 -3.31 -13.90
N ALA A 302 20.20 -2.58 -13.23
CA ALA A 302 20.53 -1.95 -11.95
C ALA A 302 20.89 -3.01 -10.90
N VAL A 303 20.00 -3.98 -10.68
CA VAL A 303 20.21 -5.06 -9.72
C VAL A 303 21.31 -6.02 -10.17
N GLN A 304 21.40 -6.33 -11.46
CA GLN A 304 22.47 -7.19 -12.00
C GLN A 304 23.87 -6.57 -11.81
N ASN A 305 24.00 -5.26 -12.01
CA ASN A 305 25.26 -4.54 -11.78
C ASN A 305 25.61 -4.52 -10.28
N THR A 306 24.62 -4.27 -9.40
CA THR A 306 24.81 -4.36 -7.94
C THR A 306 25.26 -5.76 -7.51
N ALA A 307 24.62 -6.82 -8.02
CA ALA A 307 25.04 -8.20 -7.76
C ALA A 307 26.46 -8.48 -8.29
N HIS A 308 26.84 -7.92 -9.44
CA HIS A 308 28.19 -8.05 -9.98
C HIS A 308 29.24 -7.34 -9.10
N ALA A 309 28.89 -6.18 -8.53
CA ALA A 309 29.75 -5.43 -7.61
C ALA A 309 30.09 -6.23 -6.34
N ALA A 310 29.24 -7.17 -5.92
CA ALA A 310 29.52 -8.08 -4.80
C ALA A 310 30.82 -8.87 -4.96
N LYS A 311 31.29 -9.13 -6.19
CA LYS A 311 32.57 -9.80 -6.46
C LYS A 311 33.80 -9.01 -5.98
N THR A 312 33.66 -7.70 -5.82
CA THR A 312 34.74 -6.81 -5.35
C THR A 312 34.71 -6.58 -3.84
N GLY A 313 33.64 -7.01 -3.16
CA GLY A 313 33.48 -6.97 -1.71
C GLY A 313 32.32 -6.09 -1.24
N PRO A 314 31.98 -6.16 0.07
CA PRO A 314 30.78 -5.52 0.62
C PRO A 314 30.75 -3.99 0.47
N ALA A 315 31.89 -3.31 0.56
CA ALA A 315 31.94 -1.86 0.47
C ALA A 315 31.48 -1.34 -0.90
N VAL A 316 31.96 -1.95 -1.99
CA VAL A 316 31.58 -1.57 -3.35
C VAL A 316 30.14 -1.98 -3.64
N LEU A 317 29.69 -3.13 -3.13
CA LEU A 317 28.29 -3.55 -3.20
C LEU A 317 27.35 -2.50 -2.60
N ILE A 318 27.66 -2.01 -1.40
CA ILE A 318 26.86 -0.98 -0.71
C ILE A 318 26.88 0.33 -1.50
N LEU A 319 28.04 0.77 -2.00
CA LEU A 319 28.16 2.01 -2.77
C LEU A 319 27.37 1.95 -4.09
N GLU A 320 27.44 0.83 -4.81
CA GLU A 320 26.70 0.63 -6.06
C GLU A 320 25.19 0.62 -5.82
N GLY A 321 24.73 -0.10 -4.79
CA GLY A 321 23.32 -0.12 -4.39
C GLY A 321 22.80 1.25 -3.97
N PHE A 322 23.57 1.98 -3.16
CA PHE A 322 23.24 3.35 -2.74
C PHE A 322 23.16 4.31 -3.93
N SER A 323 24.10 4.21 -4.87
CA SER A 323 24.12 5.01 -6.10
C SER A 323 22.86 4.81 -6.94
N TYR A 324 22.48 3.55 -7.26
CA TYR A 324 21.23 3.29 -7.97
C TYR A 324 20.00 3.74 -7.19
N GLY A 325 20.02 3.63 -5.85
CA GLY A 325 18.99 4.19 -4.98
C GLY A 325 18.78 5.68 -5.21
N LEU A 326 19.85 6.47 -5.25
CA LEU A 326 19.79 7.91 -5.56
C LEU A 326 19.31 8.19 -6.99
N PHE A 327 19.71 7.39 -7.98
CA PHE A 327 19.20 7.55 -9.35
C PHE A 327 17.72 7.18 -9.49
N SER A 328 17.23 6.22 -8.71
CA SER A 328 15.87 5.69 -8.82
C SER A 328 14.78 6.73 -8.50
N ILE A 329 15.10 7.77 -7.72
CA ILE A 329 14.12 8.79 -7.33
C ILE A 329 13.78 9.75 -8.48
N VAL A 330 14.71 9.96 -9.43
CA VAL A 330 14.60 11.04 -10.43
C VAL A 330 13.37 10.88 -11.32
N PRO A 331 13.09 9.72 -11.94
CA PRO A 331 11.91 9.58 -12.78
C PRO A 331 10.60 9.69 -11.99
N SER A 332 10.57 9.16 -10.76
CA SER A 332 9.41 9.23 -9.86
C SER A 332 9.07 10.67 -9.48
N ILE A 333 10.07 11.47 -9.10
CA ILE A 333 9.88 12.91 -8.79
C ILE A 333 9.39 13.67 -10.02
N LEU A 334 10.01 13.44 -11.20
CA LEU A 334 9.57 14.07 -12.44
C LEU A 334 8.11 13.71 -12.79
N GLY A 335 7.72 12.45 -12.58
CA GLY A 335 6.34 11.99 -12.76
C GLY A 335 5.36 12.72 -11.83
N ILE A 336 5.69 12.87 -10.55
CA ILE A 336 4.86 13.59 -9.58
C ILE A 336 4.75 15.08 -9.94
N CYS A 337 5.86 15.73 -10.28
CA CYS A 337 5.86 17.14 -10.69
C CYS A 337 5.03 17.35 -11.96
N LEU A 338 5.15 16.46 -12.95
CA LEU A 338 4.36 16.52 -14.17
C LEU A 338 2.87 16.33 -13.87
N ALA A 339 2.51 15.35 -13.02
CA ALA A 339 1.12 15.13 -12.63
C ALA A 339 0.54 16.33 -11.89
N LEU A 340 1.30 16.97 -11.01
CA LEU A 340 0.86 18.18 -10.30
C LEU A 340 0.59 19.33 -11.27
N VAL A 341 1.56 19.64 -12.13
CA VAL A 341 1.46 20.75 -13.10
C VAL A 341 0.31 20.51 -14.07
N THR A 342 0.21 19.30 -14.60
CA THR A 342 -0.88 18.94 -15.53
C THR A 342 -2.24 18.95 -14.85
N ALA A 343 -2.37 18.40 -13.65
CA ALA A 343 -3.62 18.42 -12.87
C ALA A 343 -4.07 19.85 -12.55
N TRP A 344 -3.14 20.73 -12.15
CA TRP A 344 -3.43 22.13 -11.87
C TRP A 344 -3.97 22.86 -13.10
N PHE A 345 -3.18 22.90 -14.18
CA PHE A 345 -3.53 23.68 -15.36
C PHE A 345 -4.73 23.10 -16.13
N THR A 346 -4.89 21.78 -16.17
CA THR A 346 -6.07 21.18 -16.82
C THR A 346 -7.34 21.45 -16.03
N ALA A 347 -7.30 21.38 -14.69
CA ALA A 347 -8.44 21.77 -13.87
C ALA A 347 -8.83 23.24 -14.14
N GLU A 348 -7.88 24.17 -14.07
CA GLU A 348 -8.14 25.60 -14.26
C GLU A 348 -8.65 25.94 -15.65
N TYR A 349 -8.10 25.31 -16.70
CA TYR A 349 -8.56 25.48 -18.07
C TYR A 349 -10.06 25.15 -18.22
N PHE A 350 -10.53 24.16 -17.47
CA PHE A 350 -11.91 23.75 -17.42
C PHE A 350 -12.71 24.43 -16.29
N GLY A 351 -12.19 25.50 -15.66
CA GLY A 351 -12.90 26.26 -14.64
C GLY A 351 -13.03 25.56 -13.28
N ILE A 352 -12.19 24.55 -13.03
CA ILE A 352 -12.05 23.87 -11.74
C ILE A 352 -10.80 24.40 -11.03
N ALA A 353 -10.85 24.60 -9.72
CA ALA A 353 -9.72 25.10 -8.96
C ALA A 353 -8.52 24.15 -9.09
N GLY A 354 -7.34 24.70 -9.39
CA GLY A 354 -6.12 23.92 -9.56
C GLY A 354 -5.78 23.07 -8.33
N THR A 355 -6.00 23.60 -7.12
CA THR A 355 -5.83 22.88 -5.84
C THR A 355 -6.75 21.66 -5.73
N TYR A 356 -8.01 21.77 -6.17
CA TYR A 356 -8.94 20.64 -6.24
C TYR A 356 -8.46 19.62 -7.27
N GLY A 357 -8.02 20.06 -8.45
CA GLY A 357 -7.42 19.20 -9.49
C GLY A 357 -6.23 18.38 -8.97
N VAL A 358 -5.25 19.02 -8.33
CA VAL A 358 -4.08 18.35 -7.74
C VAL A 358 -4.50 17.32 -6.68
N SER A 359 -5.50 17.65 -5.88
CA SER A 359 -6.02 16.73 -4.86
C SER A 359 -6.71 15.52 -5.49
N VAL A 360 -7.48 15.74 -6.56
CA VAL A 360 -8.09 14.66 -7.35
C VAL A 360 -7.02 13.78 -8.02
N ALA A 361 -5.88 14.35 -8.42
CA ALA A 361 -4.75 13.58 -8.93
C ALA A 361 -4.14 12.67 -7.85
N ALA A 362 -4.08 13.08 -6.59
CA ALA A 362 -3.65 12.22 -5.48
C ALA A 362 -4.55 10.97 -5.36
N VAL A 363 -5.87 11.15 -5.44
CA VAL A 363 -6.85 10.05 -5.44
C VAL A 363 -6.71 9.20 -6.71
N GLY A 364 -6.47 9.82 -7.86
CA GLY A 364 -6.21 9.13 -9.13
C GLY A 364 -5.00 8.20 -9.08
N LEU A 365 -3.91 8.62 -8.41
CA LEU A 365 -2.71 7.80 -8.20
C LEU A 365 -3.03 6.57 -7.32
N LEU A 366 -3.83 6.75 -6.27
CA LEU A 366 -4.24 5.69 -5.34
C LEU A 366 -5.51 4.93 -5.76
N SER A 367 -6.03 5.18 -6.96
CA SER A 367 -7.28 4.58 -7.40
C SER A 367 -7.22 3.07 -7.61
N ILE A 368 -6.05 2.57 -8.03
CA ILE A 368 -5.79 1.15 -8.30
C ILE A 368 -5.14 0.44 -7.10
N THR A 369 -5.18 1.07 -5.92
CA THR A 369 -4.60 0.55 -4.67
C THR A 369 -5.04 -0.87 -4.35
N GLY A 370 -6.28 -1.26 -4.69
CA GLY A 370 -6.75 -2.62 -4.52
C GLY A 370 -5.83 -3.64 -5.20
N MET A 371 -5.50 -3.44 -6.48
CA MET A 371 -4.56 -4.30 -7.22
C MET A 371 -3.12 -4.19 -6.70
N ILE A 372 -2.65 -2.98 -6.40
CA ILE A 372 -1.25 -2.75 -5.96
C ILE A 372 -0.99 -3.42 -4.60
N VAL A 373 -1.86 -3.21 -3.61
CA VAL A 373 -1.74 -3.86 -2.29
C VAL A 373 -1.91 -5.37 -2.38
N SER A 374 -2.72 -5.86 -3.32
CA SER A 374 -2.82 -7.30 -3.56
C SER A 374 -1.49 -7.91 -3.99
N ALA A 375 -0.77 -7.21 -4.88
CA ALA A 375 0.56 -7.61 -5.33
C ALA A 375 1.64 -7.43 -4.25
N ASP A 376 1.49 -6.42 -3.38
CA ASP A 376 2.37 -6.19 -2.23
C ASP A 376 2.24 -7.31 -1.19
N ALA A 377 1.01 -7.57 -0.75
CA ALA A 377 0.67 -8.59 0.24
C ALA A 377 1.03 -10.01 -0.23
N TYR A 378 1.07 -10.22 -1.55
CA TYR A 378 1.61 -11.45 -2.13
C TYR A 378 3.06 -11.70 -1.70
N GLY A 379 3.91 -10.66 -1.61
CA GLY A 379 5.33 -10.79 -1.27
C GLY A 379 5.59 -11.48 0.07
N PRO A 380 5.14 -10.94 1.22
CA PRO A 380 5.33 -11.58 2.53
C PRO A 380 4.74 -12.99 2.62
N ILE A 381 3.67 -13.28 1.87
CA ILE A 381 3.05 -14.60 1.87
C ILE A 381 3.96 -15.64 1.21
N VAL A 382 4.58 -15.29 0.09
CA VAL A 382 5.49 -16.20 -0.62
C VAL A 382 6.86 -16.29 0.05
N ASP A 383 7.29 -15.22 0.72
CA ASP A 383 8.47 -15.18 1.59
C ASP A 383 8.33 -16.21 2.73
N ASN A 384 7.25 -16.12 3.50
CA ASN A 384 6.92 -17.13 4.51
C ASN A 384 6.69 -18.54 3.95
N ALA A 385 6.27 -18.67 2.68
CA ALA A 385 6.11 -19.96 2.03
C ALA A 385 7.47 -20.64 1.83
N LYS A 386 8.52 -19.86 1.52
CA LYS A 386 9.90 -20.35 1.47
C LYS A 386 10.34 -20.86 2.83
N GLY A 387 10.14 -20.09 3.91
CA GLY A 387 10.44 -20.55 5.27
C GLY A 387 9.70 -21.85 5.64
N CYS A 388 8.43 -21.97 5.24
CA CYS A 388 7.65 -23.20 5.41
C CYS A 388 8.23 -24.40 4.63
N ALA A 389 8.72 -24.19 3.41
CA ALA A 389 9.33 -25.22 2.57
C ALA A 389 10.70 -25.64 3.11
N GLN A 390 11.50 -24.68 3.58
CA GLN A 390 12.82 -24.91 4.15
C GLN A 390 12.72 -25.71 5.46
N ALA A 391 11.83 -25.30 6.37
CA ALA A 391 11.58 -26.02 7.62
C ALA A 391 11.06 -27.45 7.38
N ALA A 392 10.36 -27.67 6.26
CA ALA A 392 9.87 -29.00 5.87
C ALA A 392 10.90 -29.85 5.12
N LYS A 393 12.09 -29.32 4.84
CA LYS A 393 13.16 -29.98 4.05
C LYS A 393 12.66 -30.44 2.68
N GLU A 394 11.89 -29.58 2.01
CA GLU A 394 11.41 -29.84 0.65
C GLU A 394 12.55 -29.93 -0.37
N SER A 395 12.21 -30.38 -1.58
CA SER A 395 13.17 -30.47 -2.67
C SER A 395 13.72 -29.10 -3.09
N LYS A 396 14.92 -29.08 -3.67
CA LYS A 396 15.55 -27.84 -4.17
C LYS A 396 14.70 -27.16 -5.25
N GLU A 397 13.98 -27.94 -6.05
CA GLU A 397 13.07 -27.42 -7.07
C GLU A 397 11.89 -26.67 -6.44
N THR A 398 11.35 -27.20 -5.33
CA THR A 398 10.24 -26.55 -4.60
C THR A 398 10.69 -25.24 -3.96
N ILE A 399 11.90 -25.23 -3.36
CA ILE A 399 12.51 -24.03 -2.77
C ILE A 399 12.78 -22.99 -3.86
N ALA A 400 13.33 -23.39 -5.01
CA ALA A 400 13.60 -22.49 -6.14
C ALA A 400 12.33 -21.86 -6.72
N VAL A 401 11.19 -22.57 -6.69
CA VAL A 401 9.88 -21.98 -7.04
C VAL A 401 9.52 -20.88 -6.05
N CYS A 402 9.69 -21.11 -4.73
CA CYS A 402 9.43 -20.11 -3.71
C CYS A 402 10.37 -18.89 -3.85
N ASP A 403 11.66 -19.10 -4.10
CA ASP A 403 12.64 -18.02 -4.35
C ASP A 403 12.24 -17.15 -5.54
N ARG A 404 11.76 -17.77 -6.64
CA ARG A 404 11.32 -17.01 -7.82
C ARG A 404 10.04 -16.22 -7.54
N LEU A 405 9.14 -16.75 -6.73
CA LEU A 405 7.93 -16.06 -6.29
C LEU A 405 8.28 -14.87 -5.40
N ASP A 406 9.18 -15.06 -4.43
CA ASP A 406 9.64 -14.04 -3.50
C ASP A 406 10.39 -12.90 -4.20
N ALA A 407 11.28 -13.21 -5.15
CA ALA A 407 11.95 -12.19 -5.96
C ALA A 407 10.96 -11.25 -6.69
N ALA A 408 9.83 -11.81 -7.18
CA ALA A 408 8.76 -11.00 -7.75
C ALA A 408 8.02 -10.18 -6.67
N GLY A 409 7.81 -10.76 -5.49
CA GLY A 409 7.24 -10.11 -4.31
C GLY A 409 8.06 -8.89 -3.86
N ASN A 410 9.38 -9.01 -3.81
CA ASN A 410 10.28 -7.91 -3.45
C ASN A 410 10.17 -6.71 -4.41
N THR A 411 9.98 -6.97 -5.71
CA THR A 411 9.69 -5.91 -6.69
C THR A 411 8.32 -5.28 -6.45
N ALA A 412 7.28 -6.09 -6.16
CA ALA A 412 5.95 -5.59 -5.85
C ALA A 412 5.92 -4.74 -4.55
N LYS A 413 6.68 -5.13 -3.51
CA LYS A 413 6.90 -4.34 -2.29
C LYS A 413 7.49 -2.97 -2.60
N ALA A 414 8.50 -2.91 -3.47
CA ALA A 414 9.11 -1.65 -3.89
C ALA A 414 8.19 -0.75 -4.72
N ILE A 415 7.40 -1.34 -5.63
CA ILE A 415 6.37 -0.62 -6.38
C ILE A 415 5.38 0.03 -5.41
N THR A 416 4.86 -0.74 -4.45
CA THR A 416 3.85 -0.24 -3.51
C THR A 416 4.39 0.87 -2.62
N LYS A 417 5.61 0.72 -2.09
CA LYS A 417 6.28 1.81 -1.34
C LYS A 417 6.42 3.08 -2.18
N GLY A 418 6.78 2.94 -3.46
CA GLY A 418 6.83 4.06 -4.41
C GLY A 418 5.47 4.75 -4.56
N PHE A 419 4.39 3.98 -4.72
CA PHE A 419 3.02 4.50 -4.80
C PHE A 419 2.63 5.24 -3.52
N THR A 420 2.89 4.68 -2.33
CA THR A 420 2.60 5.35 -1.05
C THR A 420 3.31 6.69 -0.94
N ILE A 421 4.60 6.74 -1.27
CA ILE A 421 5.41 7.96 -1.18
C ILE A 421 4.93 9.01 -2.20
N GLY A 422 4.68 8.60 -3.44
CA GLY A 422 4.17 9.49 -4.48
C GLY A 422 2.79 10.05 -4.14
N ALA A 423 1.92 9.21 -3.60
CA ALA A 423 0.61 9.62 -3.09
C ALA A 423 0.73 10.62 -1.94
N ALA A 424 1.61 10.35 -0.98
CA ALA A 424 1.84 11.21 0.18
C ALA A 424 2.30 12.60 -0.26
N ALA A 425 3.17 12.71 -1.26
CA ALA A 425 3.61 14.00 -1.79
C ALA A 425 2.45 14.84 -2.34
N LEU A 426 1.58 14.25 -3.18
CA LEU A 426 0.39 14.95 -3.70
C LEU A 426 -0.64 15.24 -2.60
N THR A 427 -0.82 14.30 -1.67
CA THR A 427 -1.79 14.41 -0.57
C THR A 427 -1.40 15.49 0.44
N VAL A 428 -0.12 15.63 0.76
CA VAL A 428 0.37 16.68 1.67
C VAL A 428 0.07 18.06 1.08
N LEU A 429 0.27 18.27 -0.23
CA LEU A 429 -0.06 19.53 -0.88
C LEU A 429 -1.58 19.79 -0.92
N ALA A 430 -2.38 18.73 -1.11
CA ALA A 430 -3.83 18.79 -1.02
C ALA A 430 -4.30 19.20 0.38
N LEU A 431 -3.78 18.54 1.43
CA LEU A 431 -4.07 18.85 2.83
C LEU A 431 -3.59 20.25 3.22
N PHE A 432 -2.45 20.69 2.70
CA PHE A 432 -1.95 22.05 2.93
C PHE A 432 -2.87 23.09 2.29
N SER A 433 -3.35 22.82 1.08
CA SER A 433 -4.38 23.65 0.42
C SER A 433 -5.68 23.69 1.24
N ALA A 434 -6.12 22.54 1.75
CA ALA A 434 -7.30 22.47 2.61
C ALA A 434 -7.11 23.25 3.92
N TYR A 435 -5.92 23.16 4.53
CA TYR A 435 -5.57 23.91 5.73
C TYR A 435 -5.65 25.43 5.50
N VAL A 436 -5.08 25.93 4.40
CA VAL A 436 -5.14 27.35 4.03
C VAL A 436 -6.59 27.82 3.89
N GLN A 437 -7.43 27.03 3.20
CA GLN A 437 -8.85 27.36 3.02
C GLN A 437 -9.61 27.37 4.35
N ILE A 438 -9.40 26.37 5.21
CA ILE A 438 -10.08 26.28 6.52
C ILE A 438 -9.66 27.42 7.45
N THR A 439 -8.37 27.77 7.46
CA THR A 439 -7.83 28.78 8.39
C THR A 439 -7.97 30.21 7.88
N GLY A 440 -8.32 30.40 6.61
CA GLY A 440 -8.43 31.72 6.01
C GLY A 440 -7.09 32.43 5.84
N VAL A 441 -5.98 31.69 5.77
CA VAL A 441 -4.65 32.26 5.51
C VAL A 441 -4.63 32.82 4.09
N ALA A 442 -4.43 34.15 3.96
CA ALA A 442 -4.54 34.82 2.67
C ALA A 442 -3.35 34.54 1.74
N ILE A 443 -2.13 34.46 2.29
CA ILE A 443 -0.88 34.27 1.53
C ILE A 443 0.05 33.39 2.36
N LEU A 444 0.66 32.40 1.71
CA LEU A 444 1.78 31.63 2.23
C LEU A 444 3.08 32.27 1.73
N ASP A 445 3.69 33.12 2.56
CA ASP A 445 4.98 33.73 2.27
C ASP A 445 6.10 32.78 2.71
N LEU A 446 7.05 32.50 1.81
CA LEU A 446 8.03 31.40 1.92
C LEU A 446 9.29 31.78 2.70
#